data_AF-A0A3D1IB53-F1
#
_entry.id   AF-A0A3D1IB53-F1
#
_cell.length_a   1.000
_cell.length_b   1.000
_cell.length_c   1.000
_cell.angle_alpha   90.00
_cell.angle_beta   90.00
_cell.angle_gamma   90.00
#
_symmetry.space_group_name_H-M   'P 1'
#
loop_
_entity.id
_entity.type
_entity.pdbx_description
1 polymer ?
#
loop_
_entity_poly.entity_id
_entity_poly.type
_entity_poly.pdbx_seq_one_letter_code
_entity_poly.pdbx_strand_id
1 'polypeptide(L)'
;MLTRGSLPGSDPSATRRRGFTLVELMVVLAIVGLLAALLFPVFARAKRAAQELGSLSNMRQMGLALAMYAADHEGWFPAVKENLADPRMTTWVDEVQPYTKARLLRRSPLDDSPAWADLANP
;
A
#
# COMPACT_ATOMS: atom_id res chain seq x y z
N MET A 1 -1.59 -22.20 -83.47
CA MET A 1 -0.38 -21.66 -82.83
C MET A 1 -0.57 -21.71 -81.33
N LEU A 2 0.29 -22.47 -80.65
CA LEU A 2 0.42 -22.56 -79.19
C LEU A 2 0.93 -21.22 -78.63
N THR A 3 0.53 -20.82 -77.42
CA THR A 3 1.34 -21.00 -76.19
C THR A 3 0.74 -20.28 -74.97
N ARG A 4 0.54 -21.07 -73.90
CA ARG A 4 0.86 -20.86 -72.48
C ARG A 4 0.62 -19.51 -71.81
N GLY A 5 -0.05 -19.58 -70.65
CA GLY A 5 0.06 -18.57 -69.60
C GLY A 5 -0.63 -18.89 -68.27
N SER A 6 -0.62 -20.15 -67.81
CA SER A 6 -0.99 -20.44 -66.41
C SER A 6 0.23 -20.20 -65.52
N LEU A 7 0.23 -19.12 -64.73
CA LEU A 7 1.15 -18.96 -63.61
C LEU A 7 0.48 -19.57 -62.36
N PRO A 8 1.06 -20.61 -61.75
CA PRO A 8 0.64 -21.02 -60.43
C PRO A 8 1.17 -19.99 -59.42
N GLY A 9 0.27 -19.21 -58.84
CA GLY A 9 0.55 -18.42 -57.65
C GLY A 9 0.99 -19.37 -56.53
N SER A 10 2.16 -19.09 -55.98
CA SER A 10 2.72 -19.76 -54.81
C SER A 10 1.72 -19.78 -53.65
N ASP A 11 1.24 -20.97 -53.28
CA ASP A 11 0.45 -21.16 -52.06
C ASP A 11 1.30 -20.74 -50.85
N PRO A 12 0.80 -19.83 -49.98
CA PRO A 12 1.49 -19.52 -48.74
C PRO A 12 1.51 -20.78 -47.88
N SER A 13 2.71 -21.30 -47.65
CA SER A 13 2.96 -22.42 -46.73
C SER A 13 2.32 -22.11 -45.38
N ALA A 14 1.17 -22.74 -45.09
CA ALA A 14 0.46 -22.58 -43.84
C ALA A 14 1.39 -23.02 -42.69
N THR A 15 1.93 -22.05 -41.96
CA THR A 15 2.71 -22.27 -40.75
C THR A 15 1.77 -22.91 -39.72
N ARG A 16 1.94 -24.21 -39.54
CA ARG A 16 1.16 -25.02 -38.60
C ARG A 16 1.36 -24.45 -37.20
N ARG A 17 0.40 -23.66 -36.71
CA ARG A 17 0.43 -23.09 -35.36
C ARG A 17 0.39 -24.24 -34.36
N ARG A 18 1.41 -24.36 -33.52
CA ARG A 18 1.41 -25.29 -32.39
C ARG A 18 0.38 -24.79 -31.37
N GLY A 19 -0.65 -25.59 -31.12
CA GLY A 19 -1.61 -25.35 -30.04
C GLY A 19 -1.04 -25.79 -28.70
N PHE A 20 -1.36 -25.05 -27.64
CA PHE A 20 -1.01 -25.40 -26.27
C PHE A 20 -1.90 -26.56 -25.81
N THR A 21 -1.32 -27.58 -25.18
CA THR A 21 -2.13 -28.70 -24.67
C THR A 21 -2.77 -28.32 -23.33
N LEU A 22 -3.96 -28.84 -23.05
CA LEU A 22 -4.68 -28.55 -21.80
C LEU A 22 -3.85 -28.95 -20.57
N VAL A 23 -3.14 -30.07 -20.64
CA VAL A 23 -2.27 -30.57 -19.57
C VAL A 23 -1.13 -29.61 -19.26
N GLU A 24 -0.51 -29.04 -20.30
CA GLU A 24 0.59 -28.08 -20.17
C GLU A 24 0.13 -26.80 -19.45
N LEU A 25 -1.11 -26.36 -19.69
CA LEU A 25 -1.69 -25.22 -18.97
C LEU A 25 -2.06 -25.58 -17.52
N MET A 26 -2.61 -26.77 -17.31
CA MET A 26 -3.01 -27.22 -15.97
C MET A 26 -1.81 -27.36 -15.03
N VAL A 27 -0.69 -27.93 -15.51
CA VAL A 27 0.53 -28.07 -14.69
C VAL A 27 1.09 -26.70 -14.30
N VAL A 28 1.04 -25.71 -15.20
CA VAL A 28 1.54 -24.36 -14.93
C VAL A 28 0.71 -23.68 -13.85
N LEU A 29 -0.61 -23.74 -13.95
CA LEU A 29 -1.49 -23.17 -12.92
C LEU A 29 -1.34 -23.88 -11.57
N ALA A 30 -1.11 -25.20 -11.57
CA ALA A 30 -0.83 -25.95 -10.35
C ALA A 30 0.46 -25.48 -9.66
N ILE A 31 1.54 -25.27 -10.41
CA ILE A 31 2.82 -24.80 -9.87
C ILE A 31 2.69 -23.35 -9.38
N VAL A 32 2.06 -22.46 -10.17
CA VAL A 32 1.81 -21.07 -9.76
C VAL A 32 0.94 -21.00 -8.50
N GLY A 33 -0.09 -21.84 -8.40
CA GLY A 33 -0.94 -21.94 -7.22
C GLY A 33 -0.19 -22.37 -5.97
N LEU A 34 0.69 -23.37 -6.07
CA LEU A 34 1.54 -23.81 -4.97
C LEU A 34 2.49 -22.70 -4.49
N LEU A 35 3.13 -21.99 -5.42
CA LEU A 35 4.02 -20.87 -5.08
C LEU A 35 3.25 -19.71 -4.45
N ALA A 36 2.09 -19.36 -5.00
CA ALA A 36 1.23 -18.30 -4.47
C ALA A 36 0.73 -18.62 -3.05
N ALA A 37 0.38 -19.89 -2.77
CA ALA A 37 -0.08 -20.33 -1.46
C ALA A 37 0.98 -20.15 -0.36
N LEU A 38 2.26 -20.33 -0.69
CA LEU A 38 3.37 -20.08 0.25
C LEU A 38 3.71 -18.59 0.36
N LEU A 39 3.56 -17.83 -0.72
CA LEU A 39 3.91 -16.41 -0.76
C LEU A 39 2.88 -15.52 -0.05
N PHE A 40 1.59 -15.79 -0.21
CA PHE A 40 0.50 -14.99 0.36
C PHE A 40 0.59 -14.78 1.89
N PRO A 41 0.78 -15.82 2.72
CA PRO A 41 0.86 -15.64 4.17
C PRO A 41 2.11 -14.85 4.59
N VAL A 42 3.24 -15.05 3.88
CA VAL A 42 4.48 -14.30 4.13
C VAL A 42 4.30 -12.83 3.79
N PHE A 43 3.65 -12.54 2.67
CA PHE A 43 3.36 -11.16 2.25
C PHE A 43 2.46 -10.43 3.26
N ALA A 44 1.41 -11.10 3.78
CA ALA A 44 0.53 -10.52 4.79
C ALA A 44 1.30 -10.15 6.08
N ARG A 45 2.21 -11.01 6.53
CA ARG A 45 3.08 -10.74 7.69
C ARG A 45 4.05 -9.59 7.42
N ALA A 46 4.68 -9.57 6.25
CA ALA A 46 5.61 -8.51 5.85
C ALA A 46 4.91 -7.15 5.79
N LYS A 47 3.68 -7.09 5.26
CA LYS A 47 2.87 -5.87 5.25
C LYS A 47 2.59 -5.35 6.66
N ARG A 48 2.16 -6.21 7.58
CA ARG A 48 1.94 -5.81 8.98
C ARG A 48 3.21 -5.29 9.63
N ALA A 49 4.34 -5.98 9.45
CA ALA A 49 5.63 -5.52 9.99
C ALA A 49 6.03 -4.14 9.43
N ALA A 50 5.76 -3.86 8.15
CA ALA A 50 6.00 -2.53 7.57
C ALA A 50 5.09 -1.45 8.18
N GLN A 51 3.82 -1.78 8.45
CA GLN A 51 2.90 -0.89 9.16
C GLN A 51 3.36 -0.63 10.60
N GLU A 52 3.86 -1.65 11.32
CA GLU A 52 4.42 -1.52 12.67
C GLU A 52 5.62 -0.58 12.69
N LEU A 53 6.56 -0.76 11.76
CA LEU A 53 7.72 0.10 11.62
C LEU A 53 7.34 1.55 11.33
N GLY A 54 6.31 1.76 10.50
CA GLY A 54 5.74 3.08 10.23
C GLY A 54 5.22 3.76 11.50
N SER A 55 4.42 3.04 12.30
CA SER A 55 3.88 3.56 13.57
C SER A 55 4.96 3.82 14.61
N LEU A 56 5.98 2.97 14.70
CA LEU A 56 7.11 3.16 15.60
C LEU A 56 7.92 4.41 15.24
N SER A 57 8.19 4.61 13.95
CA SER A 57 8.87 5.81 13.46
C SER A 57 8.07 7.07 13.79
N ASN A 58 6.76 7.04 13.57
CA ASN A 58 5.87 8.14 13.92
C ASN A 58 5.90 8.47 15.42
N MET A 59 5.86 7.46 16.30
CA MET A 59 5.92 7.65 17.75
C MET A 59 7.22 8.30 18.20
N ARG A 60 8.36 7.89 17.61
CA ARG A 60 9.66 8.54 17.87
C ARG A 60 9.67 9.99 17.45
N GLN A 61 9.09 10.30 16.29
CA GLN A 61 8.98 11.68 15.79
C GLN A 61 8.07 12.53 16.68
N MET A 62 6.95 11.99 17.16
CA MET A 62 6.08 12.68 18.14
C MET A 62 6.81 12.96 19.45
N GLY A 63 7.57 12.00 19.99
CA GLY A 63 8.35 12.21 21.21
C GLY A 63 9.42 13.30 21.05
N LEU A 64 10.09 13.34 19.90
CA LEU A 64 11.02 14.42 19.57
C LEU A 64 10.29 15.78 19.45
N ALA A 65 9.15 15.81 18.77
CA ALA A 65 8.32 17.00 18.64
C ALA A 65 7.90 17.58 19.99
N LEU A 66 7.45 16.71 20.91
CA LEU A 66 7.04 17.08 22.26
C LEU A 66 8.22 17.60 23.09
N ALA A 67 9.40 16.98 22.96
CA ALA A 67 10.59 17.47 23.64
C ALA A 67 11.02 18.86 23.14
N MET A 68 10.93 19.10 21.84
CA MET A 68 11.21 20.42 21.25
C MET A 68 10.16 21.46 21.66
N TYR A 69 8.88 21.08 21.64
CA TYR A 69 7.79 21.95 22.11
C TYR A 69 8.00 22.36 23.56
N ALA A 70 8.31 21.40 24.45
CA ALA A 70 8.53 21.67 25.86
C ALA A 70 9.77 22.57 26.07
N ALA A 71 10.81 22.44 25.25
CA ALA A 71 11.97 23.33 25.31
C ALA A 71 11.60 24.80 24.99
N ASP A 72 10.68 25.01 24.04
CA ASP A 72 10.21 26.35 23.66
C ASP A 72 9.15 26.93 24.62
N HIS A 73 8.41 26.07 25.31
CA HIS A 73 7.29 26.46 26.18
C HIS A 73 7.61 26.23 27.67
N GLU A 74 8.84 26.53 28.11
CA GLU A 74 9.24 26.50 29.53
C GLU A 74 8.96 25.15 30.25
N GLY A 75 9.01 24.04 29.52
CA GLY A 75 8.74 22.69 30.03
C GLY A 75 7.26 22.29 30.01
N TRP A 76 6.36 23.16 29.55
CA TRP A 76 4.94 22.83 29.42
C TRP A 76 4.69 21.93 28.20
N PHE A 77 3.78 20.97 28.37
CA PHE A 77 3.28 20.13 27.28
C PHE A 77 2.02 20.74 26.65
N PRO A 78 1.72 20.41 25.37
CA PRO A 78 0.54 20.93 24.71
C PRO A 78 -0.75 20.50 25.42
N ALA A 79 -1.72 21.41 25.50
CA ALA A 79 -2.99 21.14 26.15
C ALA A 79 -3.90 20.25 25.29
N VAL A 80 -4.61 19.32 25.93
CA VAL A 80 -5.69 18.58 25.27
C VAL A 80 -6.89 19.52 25.15
N LYS A 81 -7.27 19.86 23.92
CA LYS A 81 -8.50 20.60 23.64
C LYS A 81 -9.64 19.59 23.50
N GLU A 82 -10.55 19.58 24.47
CA GLU A 82 -11.57 18.53 24.63
C GLU A 82 -12.83 18.71 23.77
N ASN A 83 -13.00 19.80 23.01
CA ASN A 83 -14.20 19.97 22.21
C ASN A 83 -14.08 19.23 20.86
N LEU A 84 -14.21 17.90 20.91
CA LEU A 84 -14.22 17.00 19.74
C LEU A 84 -15.33 17.34 18.72
N ALA A 85 -16.32 18.16 19.09
CA ALA A 85 -17.42 18.56 18.21
C ALA A 85 -17.11 19.78 17.32
N ASP A 86 -16.00 20.49 17.55
CA ASP A 86 -15.59 21.62 16.70
C ASP A 86 -14.55 21.17 15.66
N PRO A 87 -14.91 21.09 14.36
CA PRO A 87 -13.98 20.68 13.29
C PRO A 87 -12.81 21.66 13.07
N ARG A 88 -12.81 22.82 13.72
CA ARG A 88 -11.70 23.79 13.70
C ARG A 88 -10.70 23.60 14.83
N MET A 89 -10.97 22.72 15.79
CA MET A 89 -10.04 22.53 16.90
C MET A 89 -8.76 21.85 16.46
N THR A 90 -7.65 22.53 16.71
CA THR A 90 -6.31 21.96 16.58
C THR A 90 -6.10 20.96 17.70
N THR A 91 -5.73 19.74 17.32
CA THR A 91 -5.30 18.73 18.30
C THR A 91 -3.91 19.11 18.83
N TRP A 92 -3.54 18.59 20.00
CA TRP A 92 -2.17 18.73 20.51
C TRP A 92 -1.12 18.30 19.47
N VAL A 93 -1.47 17.32 18.61
CA VAL A 93 -0.62 16.82 17.51
C VAL A 93 -0.37 17.93 16.48
N ASP A 94 -1.36 18.78 16.21
CA ASP A 94 -1.24 19.90 15.27
C ASP A 94 -0.37 21.03 15.84
N GLU A 95 -0.40 21.22 17.16
CA GLU A 95 0.45 22.21 17.83
C GLU A 95 1.93 21.83 17.79
N VAL A 96 2.24 20.52 17.86
CA VAL A 96 3.62 20.03 17.78
C VAL A 96 4.09 19.74 16.35
N GLN A 97 3.18 19.73 15.37
CA GLN A 97 3.51 19.47 13.97
C GLN A 97 4.61 20.38 13.38
N PRO A 98 4.73 21.68 13.73
CA PRO A 98 5.81 22.53 13.23
C PRO A 98 7.22 22.06 13.61
N TYR A 99 7.34 21.29 14.69
CA TYR A 99 8.61 20.77 15.19
C TYR A 99 9.12 19.56 14.40
N THR A 100 8.29 18.95 13.56
CA THR A 100 8.67 17.82 12.72
C THR A 100 8.31 18.07 11.26
N LYS A 101 9.25 17.76 10.36
CA LYS A 101 8.98 17.85 8.91
C LYS A 101 8.04 16.75 8.41
N ALA A 102 7.98 15.65 9.15
CA ALA A 102 7.15 14.51 8.81
C ALA A 102 5.76 14.66 9.44
N ARG A 103 4.72 14.41 8.65
CA ARG A 103 3.34 14.47 9.12
C ARG A 103 3.15 13.45 10.25
N LEU A 104 2.78 13.94 11.43
CA LEU A 104 2.51 13.10 12.58
C LEU A 104 1.17 12.38 12.35
N LEU A 105 1.22 11.05 12.34
CA LEU A 105 0.03 10.23 12.21
C LEU A 105 -0.76 10.31 13.52
N ARG A 106 -2.00 10.80 13.42
CA ARG A 106 -2.97 10.78 14.52
C ARG A 106 -3.50 9.37 14.81
N ARG A 107 -3.39 8.47 13.83
CA ARG A 107 -3.85 7.08 13.91
C ARG A 107 -2.81 6.14 13.31
N SER A 108 -2.53 5.05 14.02
CA SER A 108 -1.67 3.97 13.53
C SER A 108 -2.37 3.22 12.39
N PRO A 109 -1.68 2.86 11.29
CA PRO A 109 -2.25 2.02 10.23
C PRO A 109 -2.62 0.59 10.67
N LEU A 110 -2.26 0.19 11.90
CA LEU A 110 -2.62 -1.09 12.52
C LEU A 110 -3.82 -0.98 13.47
N ASP A 111 -4.31 0.23 13.69
CA ASP A 111 -5.41 0.44 14.60
C ASP A 111 -6.71 0.00 13.92
N ASP A 112 -7.36 -1.05 14.46
CA ASP A 112 -8.63 -1.66 14.02
C ASP A 112 -9.87 -1.43 14.95
N SER A 113 -9.74 -0.69 16.07
CA SER A 113 -10.81 -0.13 16.94
C SER A 113 -11.95 0.72 16.30
N PRO A 114 -13.23 0.36 16.37
CA PRO A 114 -14.34 1.12 15.75
C PRO A 114 -14.50 2.60 16.16
N ALA A 115 -13.94 3.06 17.29
CA ALA A 115 -14.07 4.42 17.83
C ALA A 115 -13.62 5.58 16.91
N TRP A 116 -12.88 5.30 15.83
CA TRP A 116 -12.42 6.31 14.87
C TRP A 116 -12.98 6.11 13.46
N ALA A 117 -13.88 5.14 13.25
CA ALA A 117 -14.57 4.96 11.98
C ALA A 117 -15.53 6.14 11.74
N ASP A 118 -16.03 6.68 12.85
CA ASP A 118 -17.01 7.76 12.97
C ASP A 118 -16.36 9.14 12.84
N LEU A 119 -15.04 9.23 13.06
CA LEU A 119 -14.26 10.47 13.01
C LEU A 119 -13.48 10.64 11.70
N ALA A 120 -13.49 9.62 10.83
CA ALA A 120 -12.89 9.68 9.50
C ALA A 120 -13.74 10.48 8.50
N ASN A 121 -14.91 10.98 8.91
CA ASN A 121 -15.80 11.79 8.07
C ASN A 121 -16.84 12.60 8.89
N PRO A 122 -16.66 13.92 9.06
CA PRO A 122 -17.68 14.89 8.71
C PRO A 122 -17.71 15.14 7.19
#